data_AF-A0A0Q8AHN6-F1
#
_entry.id   AF-A0A0Q8AHN6-F1
#
_cell.length_a   1.000
_cell.length_b   1.000
_cell.length_c   1.000
_cell.angle_alpha   90.00
_cell.angle_beta   90.00
_cell.angle_gamma   90.00
#
_symmetry.space_group_name_H-M   'P 1'
#
loop_
_entity.id
_entity.type
_entity.pdbx_description
1 polymer ?
#
loop_
_entity_poly.entity_id
_entity_poly.type
_entity_poly.pdbx_seq_one_letter_code
_entity_poly.pdbx_strand_id
1 'polypeptide(L)'
;MDTQDNLPAPQRRHVAANSVTLEAERLAADPRLSDYDFWRSLKNLENRIFEIVANRDPIPFDMVRWRAILKQARSRRNFSSRN
;
A
#
# COMPACT_ATOMS: atom_id res chain seq x y z
N MET A 1 26.98 -27.90 31.42
CA MET A 1 27.68 -26.91 30.58
C MET A 1 26.81 -26.77 29.35
N ASP A 2 25.71 -26.05 29.52
CA ASP A 2 24.54 -26.13 28.66
C ASP A 2 24.59 -24.95 27.70
N THR A 3 24.94 -25.24 26.44
CA THR A 3 24.90 -24.25 25.37
C THR A 3 23.44 -24.09 24.97
N GLN A 4 22.71 -23.26 25.72
CA GLN A 4 21.34 -22.90 25.34
C GLN A 4 21.40 -21.97 24.13
N ASP A 5 20.85 -22.49 23.03
CA ASP A 5 20.33 -21.79 21.86
C ASP A 5 19.95 -20.33 22.14
N ASN A 6 20.83 -19.42 21.74
CA ASN A 6 20.50 -18.01 21.61
C ASN A 6 20.36 -17.69 20.11
N LEU A 7 19.33 -18.27 19.49
CA LEU A 7 18.92 -17.88 18.14
C LEU A 7 18.09 -16.59 18.24
N PRO A 8 18.50 -15.48 17.58
CA PRO A 8 17.66 -14.30 17.53
C PRO A 8 16.34 -14.63 16.84
N ALA A 9 15.24 -14.17 17.44
CA ALA A 9 13.89 -14.39 16.94
C ALA A 9 13.79 -14.05 15.43
N PRO A 10 13.00 -14.81 14.64
CA PRO A 10 12.91 -14.59 13.21
C PRO A 10 12.26 -13.23 12.92
N GLN A 11 13.08 -12.21 12.66
CA GLN A 11 12.64 -10.93 12.12
C GLN A 11 12.26 -11.10 10.64
N ARG A 12 11.21 -11.86 10.36
CA ARG A 12 10.77 -12.16 8.99
C ARG A 12 9.30 -11.80 8.83
N ARG A 13 9.00 -10.52 8.56
CA ARG A 13 7.77 -10.00 7.88
C ARG A 13 7.59 -8.47 7.89
N HIS A 14 8.46 -7.69 8.51
CA HIS A 14 8.22 -6.23 8.67
C HIS A 14 8.53 -5.38 7.43
N VAL A 15 9.50 -5.75 6.59
CA VAL A 15 10.01 -4.83 5.54
C VAL A 15 8.94 -4.49 4.48
N ALA A 16 8.14 -5.46 4.04
CA ALA A 16 7.11 -5.24 3.01
C ALA A 16 5.91 -4.43 3.53
N ALA A 17 5.42 -4.72 4.75
CA ALA A 17 4.35 -3.95 5.39
C ALA A 17 4.79 -2.50 5.68
N ASN A 18 6.05 -2.31 6.06
CA ASN A 18 6.65 -0.99 6.25
C ASN A 18 6.72 -0.22 4.92
N SER A 19 6.96 -0.90 3.77
CA SER A 19 7.04 -0.23 2.48
C SER A 19 5.72 0.39 2.01
N VAL A 20 4.59 -0.31 2.17
CA VAL A 20 3.26 0.22 1.79
C VAL A 20 2.91 1.45 2.63
N THR A 21 3.15 1.36 3.94
CA THR A 21 2.86 2.46 4.87
C THR A 21 3.74 3.68 4.60
N LEU A 22 5.05 3.47 4.39
CA LEU A 22 6.00 4.54 4.10
C LEU A 22 5.65 5.27 2.79
N GLU A 23 5.35 4.52 1.74
CA GLU A 23 4.96 5.12 0.45
C GLU A 23 3.60 5.83 0.55
N ALA A 24 2.65 5.27 1.30
CA ALA A 24 1.37 5.93 1.54
C ALA A 24 1.51 7.25 2.30
N GLU A 25 2.42 7.31 3.30
CA GLU A 25 2.74 8.53 4.05
C GLU A 25 3.41 9.58 3.15
N ARG A 26 4.39 9.17 2.36
CA ARG A 26 5.06 10.05 1.38
C ARG A 26 4.07 10.68 0.41
N LEU A 27 3.17 9.87 -0.17
CA LEU A 27 2.16 10.37 -1.09
C LEU A 27 1.15 11.28 -0.41
N ALA A 28 0.66 10.90 0.79
CA ALA A 28 -0.30 11.71 1.53
C ALA A 28 0.25 13.11 1.85
N ALA A 29 1.55 13.21 2.14
CA ALA A 29 2.24 14.45 2.47
C ALA A 29 2.66 15.27 1.24
N ASP A 30 2.60 14.73 0.01
CA ASP A 30 3.00 15.46 -1.19
C ASP A 30 1.95 16.52 -1.58
N PRO A 31 2.25 17.83 -1.49
CA PRO A 31 1.30 18.89 -1.82
C PRO A 31 1.01 19.02 -3.32
N ARG A 32 1.82 18.39 -4.19
CA ARG A 32 1.61 18.41 -5.65
C ARG A 32 0.45 17.53 -6.08
N LEU A 33 0.06 16.56 -5.25
CA LEU A 33 -1.03 15.64 -5.52
C LEU A 33 -2.32 16.20 -4.91
N SER A 34 -3.38 16.28 -5.70
CA SER A 34 -4.71 16.64 -5.20
C SER A 34 -5.51 15.40 -4.80
N ASP A 35 -6.59 15.59 -4.05
CA ASP A 35 -7.51 14.49 -3.73
C ASP A 35 -8.17 13.90 -4.98
N TYR A 36 -8.30 14.71 -6.04
CA TYR A 36 -8.76 14.26 -7.34
C TYR A 36 -7.77 13.27 -7.97
N ASP A 37 -6.46 13.52 -7.88
CA ASP A 37 -5.43 12.62 -8.40
C ASP A 37 -5.47 11.26 -7.70
N PHE A 38 -5.65 11.25 -6.38
CA PHE A 38 -5.84 10.02 -5.61
C PHE A 38 -7.09 9.25 -6.04
N TRP A 39 -8.23 9.95 -6.15
CA TRP A 39 -9.48 9.34 -6.59
C TRP A 39 -9.37 8.76 -8.00
N ARG A 40 -8.81 9.54 -8.93
CA ARG A 40 -8.71 9.16 -10.35
C ARG A 40 -7.76 7.98 -10.52
N SER A 41 -6.61 8.00 -9.86
CA SER A 41 -5.62 6.91 -9.91
C SER A 41 -6.18 5.61 -9.32
N LEU A 42 -6.88 5.69 -8.18
CA LEU A 42 -7.51 4.52 -7.57
C LEU A 42 -8.58 3.92 -8.49
N LYS A 43 -9.39 4.76 -9.14
CA LYS A 43 -10.42 4.30 -10.10
C LYS A 43 -9.82 3.64 -11.34
N ASN A 44 -8.78 4.22 -11.92
CA ASN A 44 -8.10 3.62 -13.06
C ASN A 44 -7.51 2.25 -12.70
N LEU A 45 -6.90 2.13 -11.52
CA LEU A 45 -6.34 0.88 -11.03
C LEU A 45 -7.42 -0.19 -10.79
N GLU A 46 -8.54 0.17 -10.16
CA GLU A 46 -9.65 -0.76 -9.93
C GLU A 46 -10.28 -1.24 -11.24
N ASN A 47 -10.45 -0.35 -12.21
CA ASN A 47 -10.94 -0.72 -13.55
C ASN A 47 -9.99 -1.71 -14.23
N ARG A 48 -8.68 -1.47 -14.17
CA ARG A 48 -7.71 -2.37 -14.79
C ARG A 48 -7.67 -3.74 -14.12
N ILE A 49 -7.76 -3.79 -12.79
CA ILE A 49 -7.89 -5.06 -12.05
C ILE A 49 -9.16 -5.79 -12.49
N PHE A 50 -10.28 -5.07 -12.64
CA PHE A 50 -11.53 -5.65 -13.10
C PHE A 50 -11.41 -6.27 -14.51
N GLU A 51 -10.78 -5.58 -15.45
CA GLU A 51 -10.51 -6.11 -16.80
C GLU A 51 -9.67 -7.39 -16.76
N ILE A 52 -8.61 -7.42 -15.95
CA ILE A 52 -7.74 -8.60 -15.78
C ILE A 52 -8.52 -9.79 -15.24
N VAL A 53 -9.36 -9.55 -14.21
CA VAL A 53 -10.22 -10.58 -13.63
C VAL A 53 -11.24 -11.08 -14.65
N ALA A 54 -11.83 -10.19 -15.44
CA ALA A 54 -12.77 -10.56 -16.50
C ALA A 54 -12.11 -11.45 -17.56
N ASN A 55 -10.85 -11.19 -17.88
CA ASN A 55 -10.05 -12.01 -18.81
C ASN A 55 -9.51 -13.30 -18.19
N ARG A 56 -9.74 -13.54 -16.88
CA ARG A 56 -9.19 -14.67 -16.10
C ARG A 56 -7.67 -14.70 -16.05
N ASP A 57 -7.04 -13.53 -16.20
CA ASP A 57 -5.61 -13.38 -16.09
C ASP A 57 -5.18 -13.22 -14.62
N PRO A 58 -3.96 -13.65 -14.25
CA PRO A 58 -3.43 -13.40 -12.91
C PRO A 58 -3.23 -11.91 -12.67
N ILE A 59 -3.71 -11.43 -11.51
CA ILE A 59 -3.54 -10.02 -11.11
C ILE A 59 -2.07 -9.76 -10.75
N PRO A 60 -1.39 -8.79 -11.39
CA PRO A 60 -0.04 -8.42 -11.01
C PRO A 60 0.01 -7.92 -9.56
N PHE A 61 0.95 -8.43 -8.77
CA PHE A 61 1.07 -8.08 -7.35
C PHE A 61 1.26 -6.57 -7.12
N ASP A 62 1.98 -5.90 -8.01
CA ASP A 62 2.19 -4.45 -7.96
C ASP A 62 0.88 -3.67 -7.98
N MET A 63 -0.13 -4.13 -8.72
CA MET A 63 -1.46 -3.49 -8.74
C MET A 63 -2.16 -3.60 -7.39
N VAL A 64 -2.05 -4.76 -6.74
CA VAL A 64 -2.60 -4.97 -5.40
C VAL A 64 -1.84 -4.09 -4.39
N ARG A 65 -0.51 -4.00 -4.50
CA ARG A 65 0.32 -3.13 -3.66
C ARG A 65 -0.08 -1.67 -3.82
N TRP A 66 -0.14 -1.16 -5.06
CA TRP A 66 -0.54 0.22 -5.34
C TRP A 66 -1.96 0.53 -4.88
N ARG A 67 -2.88 -0.43 -4.97
CA ARG A 67 -4.24 -0.28 -4.44
C ARG A 67 -4.23 -0.07 -2.93
N ALA A 68 -3.41 -0.83 -2.20
CA ALA A 68 -3.26 -0.66 -0.76
C ALA A 68 -2.64 0.71 -0.41
N ILE A 69 -1.56 1.10 -1.10
CA ILE A 69 -0.89 2.39 -0.92
C ILE A 69 -1.87 3.55 -1.12
N LEU A 70 -2.60 3.59 -2.25
CA LEU A 70 -3.53 4.67 -2.58
C LEU A 70 -4.70 4.76 -1.59
N LYS A 71 -5.25 3.62 -1.15
CA LYS A 71 -6.31 3.60 -0.13
C LYS A 71 -5.82 4.15 1.20
N GLN A 72 -4.62 3.75 1.63
CA GLN A 72 -4.04 4.20 2.89
C GLN A 72 -3.67 5.70 2.83
N ALA A 73 -3.05 6.16 1.73
CA ALA A 73 -2.69 7.57 1.55
C ALA A 73 -3.91 8.49 1.62
N ARG A 74 -4.98 8.15 0.88
CA ARG A 74 -6.23 8.92 0.90
C ARG A 74 -6.92 8.93 2.26
N SER A 75 -6.96 7.78 2.96
CA SER A 75 -7.55 7.70 4.30
C SER A 75 -6.84 8.62 5.29
N ARG A 76 -5.51 8.74 5.20
CA ARG A 76 -4.70 9.61 6.06
C ARG A 76 -4.97 11.09 5.79
N ARG A 77 -5.06 11.49 4.52
CA ARG A 77 -5.43 12.87 4.14
C ARG A 77 -6.81 13.27 4.65
N ASN A 78 -7.80 12.41 4.46
CA ASN A 78 -9.17 12.67 4.91
C ASN A 78 -9.27 12.77 6.44
N PHE A 79 -8.44 12.04 7.19
CA PHE A 79 -8.36 12.16 8.65
C PHE A 79 -7.75 13.50 9.06
N SER A 80 -6.71 13.95 8.37
CA SER A 80 -6.06 15.24 8.63
C SER A 80 -6.95 16.46 8.34
N SER A 81 -7.88 16.37 7.39
CA SER A 81 -8.82 17.45 7.05
C SER A 81 -10.00 17.58 8.02
N ARG A 82 -10.08 16.72 9.06
CA ARG A 82 -11.26 16.60 9.96
C ARG A 82 -11.04 17.15 11.37
N ASN A 83 -9.94 17.86 11.62
CA ASN A 83 -9.64 18.62 12.84
C ASN A 83 -9.66 20.12 12.55
#